data_AF-A0A1Z9DT54-F1
#
_entry.id   AF-A0A1Z9DT54-F1
#
_cell.length_a   1.000
_cell.length_b   1.000
_cell.length_c   1.000
_cell.angle_alpha   90.00
_cell.angle_beta   90.00
_cell.angle_gamma   90.00
#
_symmetry.space_group_name_H-M   'P 1'
#
loop_
_entity.id
_entity.type
_entity.pdbx_description
1 polymer ?
#
loop_
_entity_poly.entity_id
_entity_poly.type
_entity_poly.pdbx_seq_one_letter_code
_entity_poly.pdbx_strand_id
1 'polypeptide(L)' 'MIGKLGILITILSLVFLFFIVISLGAGAFSKKEKKPEIKKYLRSIYFLLIIIALLGSVLVLFL' A
#
# COMPACT_ATOMS: atom_id res chain seq x y z
N MET A 1 8.88 20.46 13.52
CA MET A 1 7.94 19.32 13.61
C MET A 1 7.23 19.18 12.28
N ILE A 2 7.15 17.97 11.73
CA ILE A 2 6.34 17.71 10.54
C ILE A 2 4.88 17.90 10.96
N GLY A 3 4.20 18.91 10.42
CA GLY A 3 2.79 19.18 10.74
C GLY A 3 1.87 18.06 10.26
N LYS A 4 0.60 18.08 10.68
CA LYS A 4 -0.42 17.07 10.32
C LYS A 4 -0.41 16.72 8.82
N LEU A 5 -0.34 17.73 7.96
CA LEU A 5 -0.23 17.56 6.50
C LEU A 5 1.03 16.82 6.06
N GLY A 6 2.19 17.11 6.67
CA GLY A 6 3.43 16.42 6.34
C GLY A 6 3.41 14.95 6.77
N ILE A 7 2.74 14.62 7.88
CA ILE A 7 2.54 13.24 8.33
C ILE A 7 1.66 12.50 7.32
N LEU A 8 0.55 13.11 6.90
CA LEU A 8 -0.34 12.54 5.88
C LEU A 8 0.40 12.27 4.57
N ILE A 9 1.15 13.25 4.06
CA ILE A 9 1.94 13.11 2.83
C ILE A 9 2.97 11.99 2.97
N THR A 10 3.64 11.89 4.12
CA THR A 10 4.64 10.84 4.38
C THR A 10 4.01 9.45 4.35
N ILE A 11 2.87 9.27 5.03
CA ILE A 11 2.15 7.98 5.03
C ILE A 11 1.71 7.59 3.62
N LEU A 12 1.08 8.51 2.89
CA LEU A 12 0.61 8.24 1.52
C LEU A 12 1.78 7.94 0.57
N SER A 13 2.90 8.65 0.71
CA SER A 13 4.11 8.41 -0.08
C SER A 13 4.70 7.03 0.20
N LEU A 14 4.79 6.62 1.47
CA LEU A 14 5.24 5.28 1.87
C LEU A 14 4.33 4.18 1.32
N VAL A 15 3.01 4.30 1.49
CA VAL A 15 2.05 3.32 0.94
C VAL A 15 2.18 3.22 -0.57
N PHE A 16 2.34 4.35 -1.25
CA PHE A 16 2.55 4.39 -2.70
C PHE A 16 3.86 3.72 -3.12
N LEU A 17 4.96 3.96 -2.41
CA LEU A 17 6.24 3.28 -2.66
C LEU A 17 6.13 1.76 -2.47
N PHE A 18 5.47 1.31 -1.41
CA PHE A 18 5.19 -0.12 -1.21
C PHE A 18 4.38 -0.69 -2.37
N PHE A 19 3.35 0.01 -2.82
CA PHE A 19 2.56 -0.41 -3.97
C PHE A 19 3.41 -0.56 -5.23
N ILE A 20 4.31 0.40 -5.52
CA ILE A 20 5.22 0.34 -6.67
C ILE A 20 6.14 -0.88 -6.59
N VAL A 21 6.83 -1.07 -5.46
CA VAL A 21 7.79 -2.18 -5.27
C VAL A 21 7.08 -3.54 -5.42
N ILE A 22 5.90 -3.69 -4.81
CA ILE A 22 5.13 -4.93 -4.87
C ILE A 22 4.61 -5.18 -6.29
N SER A 23 4.13 -4.14 -6.97
CA SER A 23 3.62 -4.25 -8.34
C SER A 23 4.72 -4.62 -9.34
N LEU A 24 5.92 -4.05 -9.19
CA LEU A 24 7.05 -4.32 -10.07
C LEU A 24 7.70 -5.68 -9.81
N GLY A 25 7.76 -6.11 -8.54
CA GLY A 25 8.26 -7.44 -8.17
C GLY A 25 7.18 -8.51 -8.33
N ALA A 26 6.47 -8.77 -7.24
CA ALA A 26 5.51 -9.88 -7.15
C ALA A 26 4.30 -9.71 -8.09
N GLY A 27 3.85 -8.48 -8.35
CA GLY A 27 2.77 -8.17 -9.29
C GLY A 27 3.11 -8.55 -10.73
N ALA A 28 4.30 -8.19 -11.20
CA ALA A 28 4.79 -8.60 -12.51
C ALA A 28 5.05 -10.12 -12.57
N PHE A 29 5.57 -10.71 -11.48
CA PHE A 29 5.80 -12.16 -11.37
C PHE A 29 4.48 -12.95 -11.45
N SER A 30 3.43 -12.49 -10.76
CA SER A 30 2.09 -13.11 -10.79
C SER A 30 1.39 -13.00 -12.14
N LYS A 31 1.79 -12.06 -13.01
CA LYS A 31 1.26 -11.99 -14.38
C LYS A 31 1.95 -13.00 -15.31
N LYS A 32 3.23 -13.31 -15.04
CA LYS A 32 4.01 -14.29 -15.84
C LYS A 32 3.71 -15.73 -15.42
N GLU A 33 3.57 -16.00 -14.13
CA GLU A 33 3.24 -17.35 -13.64
C GLU A 33 1.74 -17.51 -13.36
N LYS A 34 1.13 -18.59 -13.87
CA LYS A 34 -0.29 -18.93 -13.65
C LYS A 34 -0.58 -19.50 -12.25
N LYS A 35 0.16 -19.10 -11.21
CA LYS A 35 -0.07 -19.59 -9.84
C LYS A 35 -1.20 -18.80 -9.17
N PRO A 36 -2.37 -19.41 -8.93
CA PRO A 36 -3.55 -18.71 -8.38
C PRO A 36 -3.34 -18.23 -6.95
N GLU A 37 -2.44 -18.87 -6.19
CA GLU A 37 -2.09 -18.52 -4.82
C GLU A 37 -1.43 -17.13 -4.73
N ILE A 38 -0.46 -16.84 -5.61
CA ILE A 38 0.23 -15.56 -5.65
C ILE A 38 -0.75 -14.44 -5.99
N LYS A 39 -1.69 -14.68 -6.92
CA LYS A 39 -2.72 -13.71 -7.28
C LYS A 39 -3.68 -13.41 -6.11
N LYS A 40 -4.07 -14.42 -5.34
CA LYS A 40 -4.88 -14.25 -4.12
C LYS A 40 -4.11 -13.47 -3.05
N TYR A 41 -2.84 -13.80 -2.84
CA TYR A 41 -1.96 -13.10 -1.90
C TYR A 41 -1.82 -11.62 -2.25
N LEU A 42 -1.50 -11.30 -3.52
CA LEU A 42 -1.38 -9.92 -3.98
C LEU A 42 -2.67 -9.11 -3.83
N ARG A 43 -3.83 -9.74 -4.09
CA ARG A 43 -5.12 -9.11 -3.87
C ARG A 43 -5.33 -8.74 -2.41
N SER A 44 -4.95 -9.64 -1.49
CA SER A 44 -5.00 -9.39 -0.05
C SER A 44 -4.07 -8.22 0.35
N ILE A 45 -2.85 -8.18 -0.18
CA ILE A 45 -1.91 -7.09 0.09
C ILE A 45 -2.43 -5.74 -0.41
N TYR A 46 -2.93 -5.66 -1.64
CA TYR A 46 -3.46 -4.38 -2.15
C TYR A 46 -4.64 -3.89 -1.31
N PHE A 47 -5.49 -4.80 -0.84
CA PHE A 47 -6.55 -4.46 0.10
C PHE A 47 -6.01 -3.95 1.44
N LEU A 48 -4.96 -4.60 1.96
CA LEU A 48 -4.28 -4.17 3.19
C LEU A 48 -3.67 -2.76 3.04
N LEU A 49 -3.01 -2.46 1.91
CA LEU A 49 -2.45 -1.13 1.65
C LEU A 49 -3.53 -0.05 1.62
N ILE A 50 -4.70 -0.34 1.03
CA ILE A 50 -5.84 0.59 1.04
C ILE A 50 -6.32 0.83 2.48
N ILE A 51 -6.49 -0.23 3.28
CA ILE A 51 -6.89 -0.09 4.69
C ILE A 51 -5.90 0.77 5.47
N ILE A 52 -4.59 0.53 5.31
CA ILE A 52 -3.54 1.29 5.99
C ILE A 52 -3.60 2.77 5.60
N ALA A 53 -3.75 3.07 4.30
CA ALA A 53 -3.88 4.46 3.84
C ALA A 53 -5.12 5.15 4.42
N LEU A 54 -6.24 4.43 4.49
CA LEU A 54 -7.53 4.96 4.95
C LEU A 54 -7.50 5.20 6.47
N LEU A 55 -7.08 4.20 7.25
CA LEU A 55 -6.92 4.33 8.71
C LEU A 55 -5.88 5.38 9.07
N GLY A 56 -4.72 5.38 8.38
CA GLY A 56 -3.68 6.38 8.59
C GLY A 56 -4.18 7.80 8.32
N SER A 57 -4.94 8.00 7.24
CA SER A 57 -5.54 9.30 6.93
C SER A 57 -6.55 9.76 7.98
N VAL A 58 -7.41 8.84 8.44
CA VAL A 58 -8.40 9.12 9.51
C VAL A 58 -7.70 9.47 10.81
N LEU A 59 -6.68 8.70 11.23
CA LEU A 59 -5.95 8.94 12.47
C LEU A 59 -5.25 10.30 12.49
N VAL A 60 -4.73 10.76 11.35
CA VAL A 60 -4.09 12.09 11.24
C VAL A 60 -5.09 13.24 11.48
N LEU A 61 -6.39 13.04 11.31
CA LEU A 61 -7.40 14.07 11.66
C LEU A 61 -7.51 14.28 13.17
N PHE A 62 -7.17 13.26 13.98
CA PHE A 62 -7.23 13.30 15.45
C PHE A 62 -5.91 13.72 16.11
N LEU A 63 -4.82 13.70 15.36
CA LEU A 63 -3.50 14.22 15.76
C LEU A 63 -3.47 15.71 15.47
#